data_AF-A0A8C6FNU5-F1
#
_entry.id   AF-A0A8C6FNU5-F1
#
_cell.length_a   1.000
_cell.length_b   1.000
_cell.length_c   1.000
_cell.angle_alpha   90.00
_cell.angle_beta   90.00
_cell.angle_gamma   90.00
#
_symmetry.space_group_name_H-M   'P 1'
#
loop_
_entity.id
_entity.type
_entity.pdbx_description
1 polymer ?
#
loop_
_entity_poly.entity_id
_entity_poly.type
_entity_poly.pdbx_seq_one_letter_code
_entity_poly.pdbx_strand_id
1 'polypeptide(L)'
;MIFSPEGFPGPGHTGRETLDTQGSLIIRNVTTLDAGSYTVVLETSRGRSSATEQIQLKASYDGVQLVTFPGNRQGILRSDLNYSVILQWAALITPEPVLQWTFNGRPRGTGERLIIHRLSVKDLGTYLCLAENSQGVYLSQPVTIMLPRILSLPGSHICHDELGVHRQKQGRKNRLYVG
;
A
#
# COMPACT_ATOMS: atom_id res chain seq x y z
N MET A 1 14.64 11.62 -25.80
CA MET A 1 14.17 12.85 -26.47
C MET A 1 12.72 12.64 -26.86
N ILE A 2 11.80 13.45 -26.33
CA ILE A 2 10.34 13.30 -26.55
C ILE A 2 9.93 14.01 -27.85
N PHE A 3 10.45 15.21 -28.09
CA PHE A 3 10.29 15.96 -29.34
C PHE A 3 11.64 16.39 -29.90
N SER A 4 11.76 16.44 -31.23
CA SER A 4 12.89 17.04 -31.94
C SER A 4 12.83 18.58 -31.86
N PRO A 5 13.92 19.30 -32.22
CA PRO A 5 13.90 20.77 -32.29
C PRO A 5 12.83 21.33 -33.24
N GLU A 6 12.42 20.53 -34.23
CA GLU A 6 11.40 20.87 -35.23
C GLU A 6 9.97 20.57 -34.72
N GLY A 7 9.83 20.04 -33.50
CA GLY A 7 8.55 19.68 -32.90
C GLY A 7 8.02 18.30 -33.30
N PHE A 8 8.81 17.48 -34.01
CA PHE A 8 8.39 16.13 -34.40
C PHE A 8 8.57 15.12 -33.25
N PRO A 9 7.72 14.09 -33.17
CA PRO A 9 7.88 12.99 -32.21
C PRO A 9 9.26 12.34 -32.29
N GLY A 10 9.95 12.26 -31.15
CA GLY A 10 11.23 11.60 -31.02
C GLY A 10 11.12 10.15 -30.52
N PRO A 11 12.25 9.44 -30.33
CA PRO A 11 12.26 8.04 -29.88
C PRO A 11 11.66 7.81 -28.49
N GLY A 12 11.54 8.87 -27.67
CA GLY A 12 10.90 8.81 -26.35
C GLY A 12 9.44 9.24 -26.35
N HIS A 13 8.84 9.50 -27.51
CA HIS A 13 7.42 9.83 -27.63
C HIS A 13 6.58 8.55 -27.51
N THR A 14 5.56 8.58 -26.66
CA THR A 14 4.67 7.43 -26.39
C THR A 14 3.26 7.64 -26.95
N GLY A 15 3.01 8.74 -27.67
CA GLY A 15 1.68 9.13 -28.13
C GLY A 15 0.85 9.87 -27.08
N ARG A 16 1.36 10.00 -25.85
CA ARG A 16 0.68 10.68 -24.73
C ARG A 16 1.11 12.14 -24.60
N GLU A 17 2.27 12.48 -25.17
CA GLU A 17 2.90 13.78 -25.07
C GLU A 17 2.48 14.67 -26.24
N THR A 18 2.17 15.93 -25.96
CA THR A 18 1.85 16.97 -26.96
C THR A 18 2.46 18.29 -26.52
N LEU A 19 2.85 19.14 -27.47
CA LEU A 19 3.21 20.54 -27.20
C LEU A 19 1.98 21.43 -27.42
N ASP A 20 1.72 22.35 -26.50
CA ASP A 20 0.73 23.40 -26.72
C ASP A 20 1.28 24.54 -27.60
N THR A 21 0.44 25.54 -27.88
CA THR A 21 0.82 26.69 -28.72
C THR A 21 1.82 27.64 -28.06
N GLN A 22 2.08 27.48 -26.76
CA GLN A 22 3.06 28.24 -26.00
C GLN A 22 4.37 27.45 -25.76
N GLY A 23 4.46 26.21 -26.26
CA GLY A 23 5.62 25.34 -26.09
C GLY A 23 5.63 24.57 -24.76
N SER A 24 4.52 24.52 -24.03
CA SER A 24 4.39 23.71 -22.82
C SER A 24 4.22 22.24 -23.19
N LEU A 25 4.94 21.36 -22.49
CA LEU A 25 4.77 19.91 -22.60
C LEU A 25 3.52 19.47 -21.83
N ILE A 26 2.56 18.89 -22.54
CA ILE A 26 1.38 18.26 -21.97
C ILE A 26 1.53 16.75 -22.10
N ILE A 27 1.44 16.02 -20.99
CA ILE A 27 1.43 14.55 -20.96
C ILE A 27 0.05 14.11 -20.49
N ARG A 28 -0.63 13.26 -21.26
CA ARG A 28 -1.94 12.70 -20.91
C ARG A 28 -1.79 11.33 -20.22
N ASN A 29 -2.74 10.98 -19.35
CA ASN A 29 -2.74 9.71 -18.60
C ASN A 29 -1.42 9.50 -17.84
N VAL A 30 -1.09 10.49 -17.01
CA VAL A 30 0.15 10.52 -16.23
C VAL A 30 0.13 9.48 -15.12
N THR A 31 1.20 8.70 -15.02
CA THR A 31 1.44 7.66 -14.01
C THR A 31 2.64 8.03 -13.16
N THR A 32 2.84 7.38 -12.01
CA THR A 32 4.02 7.60 -11.16
C THR A 32 5.35 7.32 -11.87
N LEU A 33 5.35 6.54 -12.96
CA LEU A 33 6.52 6.29 -13.81
C LEU A 33 6.92 7.50 -14.65
N ASP A 34 5.99 8.44 -14.86
CA ASP A 34 6.24 9.70 -15.56
C ASP A 34 6.83 10.76 -14.60
N ALA A 35 7.08 10.42 -13.31
CA ALA A 35 7.85 11.29 -12.42
C ALA A 35 9.33 11.29 -12.80
N GLY A 36 9.95 12.47 -12.85
CA GLY A 36 11.35 12.58 -13.24
C GLY A 36 11.76 13.99 -13.64
N SER A 37 13.01 14.12 -14.09
CA SER A 37 13.54 15.38 -14.62
C SER A 37 13.20 15.51 -16.10
N TYR A 38 12.51 16.58 -16.47
CA TYR A 38 12.22 16.94 -17.84
C TYR A 38 13.08 18.12 -18.25
N THR A 39 13.84 17.95 -19.32
CA THR A 39 14.72 18.99 -19.86
C THR A 39 14.16 19.52 -21.16
N VAL A 40 13.89 20.81 -21.20
CA VAL A 40 13.62 21.55 -22.43
C VAL A 40 14.95 22.07 -22.95
N VAL A 41 15.21 21.82 -24.23
CA VAL A 41 16.41 22.29 -24.92
C VAL A 41 15.96 23.25 -26.03
N LEU A 42 16.45 24.47 -25.98
CA LEU A 42 16.26 25.47 -27.02
C LEU A 42 17.56 25.62 -27.82
N GLU A 43 17.52 25.28 -29.11
CA GLU A 43 18.63 25.49 -30.03
C GLU A 43 18.32 26.65 -30.97
N THR A 44 19.22 27.63 -31.02
CA THR A 44 19.13 28.79 -31.92
C THR A 44 20.44 28.92 -32.70
N SER A 45 20.44 29.73 -33.76
CA SER A 45 21.66 30.03 -34.52
C SER A 45 22.78 30.68 -33.68
N ARG A 46 22.44 31.21 -32.50
CA ARG A 46 23.39 31.84 -31.56
C ARG A 46 23.89 30.89 -30.47
N GLY A 47 23.38 29.65 -30.42
CA GLY A 47 23.78 28.65 -29.43
C GLY A 47 22.60 27.89 -28.82
N ARG A 48 22.95 27.01 -27.88
CA ARG A 48 22.04 26.08 -27.20
C ARG A 48 21.82 26.53 -25.75
N SER A 49 20.56 26.59 -25.34
CA SER A 49 20.14 26.80 -23.96
C SER A 49 19.29 25.62 -23.51
N SER A 50 19.27 25.32 -22.22
CA SER A 50 18.44 24.27 -21.66
C SER A 50 17.96 24.61 -20.27
N ALA A 51 16.69 24.32 -19.99
CA ALA A 51 16.11 24.40 -18.67
C ALA A 51 15.64 23.00 -18.26
N THR A 52 15.93 22.59 -17.03
CA THR A 52 15.49 21.29 -16.49
C THR A 52 14.58 21.55 -15.30
N GLU A 53 13.43 20.89 -15.31
CA GLU A 53 12.45 20.94 -14.23
C GLU A 53 12.19 19.53 -13.71
N GLN A 54 12.08 19.40 -12.39
CA GLN A 54 11.74 18.13 -11.77
C GLN A 54 10.23 18.04 -11.58
N ILE A 55 9.60 17.11 -12.31
CA ILE A 55 8.21 16.76 -12.08
C ILE A 55 8.17 15.73 -10.97
N GLN A 56 7.70 16.15 -9.80
CA GLN A 56 7.39 15.26 -8.70
C GLN A 56 5.89 14.98 -8.68
N LEU A 57 5.52 13.75 -9.01
CA LEU A 57 4.16 13.29 -8.75
C LEU A 57 4.06 12.95 -7.25
N LYS A 58 3.55 13.90 -6.48
CA LYS A 58 3.21 13.65 -5.09
C LYS A 58 1.96 12.77 -5.07
N ALA A 59 2.15 11.48 -4.80
CA ALA A 59 1.09 10.74 -4.12
C ALA A 59 0.75 11.53 -2.85
N SER A 60 -0.50 11.96 -2.67
CA SER A 60 -0.89 12.68 -1.47
C SER A 60 -0.66 11.76 -0.27
N TYR A 61 0.36 12.06 0.54
CA TYR A 61 0.78 11.24 1.68
C TYR A 61 -0.11 11.43 2.91
N ASP A 62 -1.14 12.27 2.85
CA ASP A 62 -2.26 12.22 3.81
C ASP A 62 -3.25 11.13 3.38
N GLY A 63 -2.69 9.91 3.23
CA GLY A 63 -3.35 8.78 2.58
C GLY A 63 -4.68 8.43 3.22
N VAL A 64 -5.58 7.87 2.43
CA VAL A 64 -6.92 7.49 2.90
C VAL A 64 -6.81 6.47 4.02
N GLN A 65 -7.40 6.76 5.18
CA GLN A 65 -7.47 5.79 6.27
C GLN A 65 -8.41 4.65 5.88
N LEU A 66 -7.89 3.43 5.96
CA LEU A 66 -8.71 2.23 5.75
C LEU A 66 -9.57 1.97 6.98
N VAL A 67 -10.82 1.61 6.76
CA VAL A 67 -11.68 1.01 7.78
C VAL A 67 -11.30 -0.46 7.87
N THR A 68 -10.99 -0.94 9.08
CA THR A 68 -10.57 -2.33 9.27
C THR A 68 -11.37 -3.05 10.33
N PHE A 69 -11.51 -4.37 10.16
CA PHE A 69 -12.03 -5.26 11.19
C PHE A 69 -11.11 -6.48 11.36
N PRO A 70 -10.59 -6.75 12.58
CA PRO A 70 -10.66 -5.89 13.76
C PRO A 70 -10.02 -4.51 13.50
N GLY A 71 -10.36 -3.52 14.33
CA GLY A 71 -9.81 -2.16 14.20
C GLY A 71 -8.28 -2.16 14.31
N ASN A 72 -7.63 -1.28 13.55
CA ASN A 72 -6.18 -1.07 13.62
C ASN A 72 -5.85 0.07 14.59
N ARG A 73 -4.61 0.09 15.08
CA ARG A 73 -4.04 1.23 15.81
C ARG A 73 -2.77 1.67 15.08
N GLN A 74 -2.78 2.91 14.57
CA GLN A 74 -1.63 3.50 13.85
C GLN A 74 -1.16 2.60 12.69
N GLY A 75 -2.11 2.06 11.91
CA GLY A 75 -1.80 1.17 10.78
C GLY A 75 -1.42 -0.25 11.19
N ILE A 76 -1.46 -0.63 12.48
CA ILE A 76 -1.19 -1.99 12.93
C ILE A 76 -2.50 -2.70 13.26
N LEU A 77 -2.81 -3.75 12.51
CA LEU A 77 -3.94 -4.64 12.75
C LEU A 77 -3.44 -5.93 13.39
N ARG A 78 -3.89 -6.21 14.61
CA ARG A 78 -3.54 -7.43 15.34
C ARG A 78 -4.71 -8.40 15.27
N SER A 79 -4.46 -9.61 14.78
CA SER A 79 -5.47 -10.66 14.70
C SER A 79 -4.84 -12.04 14.80
N ASP A 80 -5.52 -12.96 15.45
CA ASP A 80 -5.11 -14.36 15.58
C ASP A 80 -5.33 -15.12 14.26
N LEU A 81 -4.57 -16.20 14.08
CA LEU A 81 -4.75 -17.09 12.93
C LEU A 81 -6.17 -17.70 12.93
N ASN A 82 -6.67 -18.05 11.74
CA ASN A 82 -8.01 -18.56 11.47
C ASN A 82 -9.18 -17.57 11.69
N TYR A 83 -8.94 -16.36 12.18
CA TYR A 83 -9.95 -15.30 12.19
C TYR A 83 -10.06 -14.64 10.81
N SER A 84 -11.19 -13.96 10.55
CA SER A 84 -11.35 -13.17 9.32
C SER A 84 -10.92 -11.73 9.56
N VAL A 85 -10.21 -11.15 8.60
CA VAL A 85 -9.80 -9.75 8.61
C VAL A 85 -10.40 -9.04 7.40
N ILE A 86 -10.88 -7.82 7.60
CA ILE A 86 -11.45 -6.96 6.57
C ILE A 86 -10.65 -5.67 6.50
N LEU A 87 -10.27 -5.27 5.29
CA LEU A 87 -9.77 -3.94 4.97
C LEU A 87 -10.74 -3.31 3.97
N GLN A 88 -11.15 -2.08 4.22
CA GLN A 88 -12.13 -1.37 3.40
C GLN A 88 -11.66 0.04 3.07
N TRP A 89 -11.78 0.38 1.80
CA TRP A 89 -11.63 1.75 1.31
C TRP A 89 -12.85 2.58 1.73
N ALA A 90 -12.63 3.76 2.32
CA ALA A 90 -13.70 4.58 2.89
C ALA A 90 -13.72 6.04 2.41
N ALA A 91 -12.96 6.38 1.36
CA ALA A 91 -12.97 7.73 0.79
C ALA A 91 -13.85 7.81 -0.46
N LEU A 92 -14.60 8.90 -0.57
CA LEU A 92 -15.34 9.26 -1.77
C LEU A 92 -14.39 9.99 -2.73
N ILE A 93 -14.14 9.38 -3.88
CA ILE A 93 -13.35 9.97 -4.97
C ILE A 93 -14.27 10.11 -6.18
N THR A 94 -14.22 11.26 -6.84
CA THR A 94 -14.99 11.54 -8.07
C THR A 94 -14.05 11.98 -9.18
N PRO A 95 -14.14 11.39 -10.40
CA PRO A 95 -14.98 10.25 -10.79
C PRO A 95 -14.65 8.95 -10.03
N GLU A 96 -15.57 7.98 -10.04
CA GLU A 96 -15.41 6.71 -9.32
C GLU A 96 -14.10 6.01 -9.71
N PRO A 97 -13.23 5.67 -8.74
CA PRO A 97 -11.94 5.07 -9.03
C PRO A 97 -12.01 3.55 -9.17
N VAL A 98 -11.09 2.99 -9.95
CA VAL A 98 -10.78 1.57 -9.93
C VAL A 98 -9.88 1.28 -8.73
N LEU A 99 -10.31 0.36 -7.86
CA LEU A 99 -9.60 0.00 -6.64
C LEU A 99 -8.77 -1.27 -6.81
N GLN A 100 -7.49 -1.20 -6.44
CA GLN A 100 -6.53 -2.30 -6.47
C GLN A 100 -5.81 -2.45 -5.13
N TRP A 101 -5.82 -3.66 -4.58
CA TRP A 101 -5.15 -4.00 -3.34
C TRP A 101 -3.78 -4.60 -3.61
N THR A 102 -2.82 -4.23 -2.78
CA THR A 102 -1.48 -4.83 -2.77
C THR A 102 -1.16 -5.46 -1.43
N PHE A 103 -0.38 -6.53 -1.47
CA PHE A 103 0.21 -7.21 -0.33
C PHE A 103 1.73 -7.24 -0.53
N ASN A 104 2.47 -6.57 0.37
CA ASN A 104 3.92 -6.41 0.27
C ASN A 104 4.37 -5.93 -1.12
N GLY A 105 3.64 -4.95 -1.68
CA GLY A 105 3.90 -4.36 -2.99
C GLY A 105 3.44 -5.20 -4.20
N ARG A 106 2.83 -6.37 -3.99
CA ARG A 106 2.32 -7.23 -5.07
C ARG A 106 0.80 -7.17 -5.17
N PRO A 107 0.19 -7.20 -6.36
CA PRO A 107 -1.26 -7.22 -6.51
C PRO A 107 -1.91 -8.40 -5.76
N ARG A 108 -2.98 -8.13 -5.01
CA ARG A 108 -3.68 -9.10 -4.16
C ARG A 108 -5.17 -9.21 -4.48
N GLY A 109 -5.80 -8.15 -4.97
CA GLY A 109 -7.23 -8.15 -5.30
C GLY A 109 -7.72 -6.78 -5.76
N THR A 110 -9.02 -6.68 -6.02
CA THR A 110 -9.69 -5.45 -6.46
C THR A 110 -11.00 -5.23 -5.70
N GLY A 111 -11.55 -4.02 -5.80
CA GLY A 111 -12.83 -3.66 -5.18
C GLY A 111 -12.71 -2.94 -3.84
N GLU A 112 -13.86 -2.51 -3.31
CA GLU A 112 -13.94 -1.67 -2.09
C GLU A 112 -13.41 -2.36 -0.83
N ARG A 113 -13.51 -3.70 -0.77
CA ARG A 113 -13.12 -4.49 0.39
C ARG A 113 -12.18 -5.62 0.01
N LEU A 114 -11.13 -5.78 0.80
CA LEU A 114 -10.30 -6.98 0.83
C LEU A 114 -10.67 -7.80 2.07
N ILE A 115 -11.16 -9.01 1.86
CA ILE A 115 -11.54 -9.93 2.94
C ILE A 115 -10.57 -11.11 2.92
N ILE A 116 -9.87 -11.30 4.03
CA ILE A 116 -9.00 -12.45 4.26
C ILE A 116 -9.74 -13.42 5.16
N HIS A 117 -10.24 -14.50 4.57
CA HIS A 117 -10.89 -15.58 5.32
C HIS A 117 -9.83 -16.49 5.94
N ARG A 118 -9.99 -16.80 7.22
CA ARG A 118 -9.11 -17.71 7.96
C ARG A 118 -7.63 -17.32 7.84
N LEU A 119 -7.28 -16.19 8.46
CA LEU A 119 -5.96 -15.59 8.45
C LEU A 119 -4.87 -16.64 8.65
N SER A 120 -3.91 -16.69 7.71
CA SER A 120 -2.76 -17.59 7.78
C SER A 120 -1.46 -16.81 7.94
N VAL A 121 -0.37 -17.51 8.26
CA VAL A 121 0.97 -16.91 8.36
C VAL A 121 1.39 -16.24 7.04
N LYS A 122 0.89 -16.73 5.89
CA LYS A 122 1.22 -16.18 4.57
C LYS A 122 0.53 -14.85 4.27
N ASP A 123 -0.51 -14.52 5.04
CA ASP A 123 -1.28 -13.29 4.89
C ASP A 123 -0.78 -12.18 5.83
N LEU A 124 0.24 -12.45 6.66
CA LEU A 124 0.85 -11.45 7.52
C LEU A 124 1.79 -10.56 6.71
N GLY A 125 1.66 -9.25 6.89
CA GLY A 125 2.43 -8.27 6.13
C GLY A 125 1.66 -6.97 5.91
N THR A 126 2.14 -6.17 4.97
CA THR A 126 1.64 -4.82 4.74
C THR A 126 0.69 -4.79 3.55
N TYR A 127 -0.49 -4.21 3.77
CA TYR A 127 -1.54 -4.02 2.78
C TYR A 127 -1.70 -2.55 2.45
N LEU A 128 -1.90 -2.26 1.18
CA LEU A 128 -2.11 -0.92 0.65
C LEU A 128 -3.18 -0.99 -0.44
N CYS A 129 -4.10 -0.03 -0.46
CA CYS A 129 -5.07 0.12 -1.53
C CYS A 129 -4.68 1.32 -2.42
N LEU A 130 -4.75 1.10 -3.72
CA LEU A 130 -4.57 2.08 -4.77
C LEU A 130 -5.92 2.34 -5.43
N ALA A 131 -6.30 3.61 -5.53
CA ALA A 131 -7.50 4.07 -6.19
C ALA A 131 -7.10 4.94 -7.38
N GLU A 132 -7.48 4.53 -8.59
CA GLU A 132 -7.13 5.23 -9.83
C GLU A 132 -8.38 5.69 -10.56
N ASN A 133 -8.44 6.98 -10.90
CA ASN A 133 -9.48 7.53 -11.77
C ASN A 133 -8.86 8.47 -12.82
N SER A 134 -9.70 9.09 -13.63
CA SER A 134 -9.23 10.04 -14.67
C SER A 134 -8.52 11.28 -14.11
N GLN A 135 -8.61 11.56 -12.81
CA GLN A 135 -7.97 12.69 -12.14
C GLN A 135 -6.61 12.31 -11.52
N GLY A 136 -6.33 11.02 -11.36
CA GLY A 136 -5.04 10.53 -10.91
C GLY A 136 -5.13 9.29 -10.03
N VAL A 137 -4.06 9.08 -9.27
CA VAL A 137 -3.86 7.92 -8.40
C VAL A 137 -3.81 8.37 -6.93
N TYR A 138 -4.60 7.71 -6.09
CA TYR A 138 -4.71 7.95 -4.66
C TYR A 138 -4.32 6.68 -3.90
N LEU A 139 -3.62 6.84 -2.79
CA LEU A 139 -3.16 5.73 -1.96
C LEU A 139 -3.82 5.76 -0.58
N SER A 140 -4.07 4.58 -0.02
CA SER A 140 -4.42 4.47 1.39
C SER A 140 -3.19 4.64 2.28
N GLN A 141 -3.41 4.81 3.59
CA GLN A 141 -2.35 4.50 4.55
C GLN A 141 -2.07 3.00 4.55
N PRO A 142 -0.80 2.58 4.73
CA PRO A 142 -0.46 1.17 4.83
C PRO A 142 -1.01 0.57 6.12
N VAL A 143 -1.57 -0.63 6.04
CA VAL A 143 -2.00 -1.42 7.19
C VAL A 143 -1.19 -2.70 7.27
N THR A 144 -0.47 -2.89 8.37
CA THR A 144 0.31 -4.10 8.64
C THR A 144 -0.50 -5.05 9.51
N ILE A 145 -0.79 -6.24 8.97
CA ILE A 145 -1.39 -7.34 9.71
C ILE A 145 -0.28 -8.15 10.36
N MET A 146 -0.39 -8.34 11.68
CA MET A 146 0.54 -9.17 12.44
C MET A 146 -0.16 -9.88 13.60
N LEU A 147 0.49 -10.91 14.13
CA LEU A 147 -0.03 -11.62 15.31
C LEU A 147 -0.09 -10.69 16.54
N PRO A 148 -0.99 -10.96 17.49
CA PRO A 148 -0.96 -10.33 18.79
C PRO A 148 0.38 -10.56 19.48
N ARG A 149 0.86 -9.57 20.24
CA ARG A 149 2.03 -9.78 21.09
C ARG A 149 1.60 -10.70 22.23
N ILE A 150 2.27 -11.83 22.38
CA ILE A 150 2.19 -12.60 23.62
C ILE A 150 3.01 -11.82 24.65
N LEU A 151 2.33 -11.21 25.62
CA LEU A 151 3.03 -10.71 26.82
C LEU A 151 3.46 -11.94 27.60
N SER A 152 4.73 -12.35 27.49
CA SER A 152 5.33 -13.19 28.51
C SER A 152 5.35 -12.35 29.80
N LEU A 153 4.51 -12.69 30.76
CA LEU A 153 4.65 -12.16 32.12
C LEU A 153 6.10 -12.44 32.58
N PRO A 154 6.85 -11.43 33.06
CA PRO A 154 8.15 -11.70 33.67
C PRO A 154 7.89 -12.49 34.96
N GLY A 155 8.03 -13.81 34.90
CA GLY A 155 7.80 -14.68 36.05
C GLY A 155 7.49 -16.15 35.77
N SER A 156 7.30 -16.59 34.52
CA SER A 156 7.20 -18.03 34.26
C SER A 156 8.60 -18.64 34.21
N HIS A 157 9.11 -19.04 35.38
CA HIS A 157 10.17 -20.04 35.46
C HIS A 157 9.69 -21.28 34.70
N ILE A 158 10.40 -21.62 33.63
CA ILE A 158 10.27 -22.90 32.95
C ILE A 158 10.87 -23.94 33.91
N CYS A 159 10.03 -24.65 34.66
CA CYS A 159 10.49 -25.86 35.34
C CYS A 159 10.72 -26.93 34.25
N HIS A 160 12.00 -27.24 34.00
CA HIS A 160 12.37 -28.45 33.31
C HIS A 160 12.16 -29.62 34.29
N ASP A 161 11.06 -30.36 34.13
CA ASP A 161 10.91 -31.66 34.80
C ASP A 161 11.50 -32.76 33.88
N GLU A 162 12.70 -33.22 34.23
CA GLU A 162 13.18 -34.54 33.82
C GLU A 162 12.46 -35.63 34.62
N LEU A 163 11.88 -36.58 33.89
CA LEU A 163 11.69 -37.99 34.25
C LEU A 163 11.04 -38.32 35.60
N GLY A 164 9.75 -38.66 35.56
CA GLY A 164 9.09 -39.38 36.65
C GLY A 164 7.67 -39.84 36.28
N VAL A 165 7.55 -41.07 35.79
CA VAL A 165 6.26 -41.72 35.52
C VAL A 165 5.54 -42.00 36.84
N HIS A 166 4.30 -41.52 37.00
CA HIS A 166 3.28 -42.23 37.79
C HIS A 166 1.87 -42.05 37.21
N ARG A 167 1.18 -43.18 37.06
CA ARG A 167 -0.21 -43.28 36.64
C ARG A 167 -1.08 -43.41 37.91
N GLN A 168 -1.96 -42.46 38.21
CA GLN A 168 -3.17 -42.79 38.98
C GLN A 168 -4.35 -41.80 38.80
N LYS A 169 -5.44 -42.43 38.38
CA LYS A 169 -6.89 -42.17 38.41
C LYS A 169 -7.49 -40.91 39.08
N GLN A 170 -8.45 -40.36 38.33
CA GLN A 170 -9.85 -40.05 38.67
C GLN A 170 -10.14 -38.89 39.63
N GLY A 171 -10.81 -37.85 39.12
CA GLY A 171 -11.51 -36.88 39.95
C GLY A 171 -12.15 -35.74 39.17
N ARG A 172 -13.43 -35.91 38.80
CA ARG A 172 -14.34 -34.78 38.51
C ARG A 172 -14.18 -33.72 39.60
N LYS A 173 -14.02 -32.44 39.23
CA LYS A 173 -14.87 -31.35 39.77
C LYS A 173 -14.61 -30.01 39.08
N ASN A 174 -15.73 -29.38 38.75
CA ASN A 174 -15.91 -28.03 38.27
C ASN A 174 -15.64 -26.98 39.38
N ARG A 175 -15.28 -25.76 38.92
CA ARG A 175 -15.56 -24.43 39.54
C ARG A 175 -14.81 -24.10 40.87
N LEU A 176 -14.56 -22.87 41.34
CA LEU A 176 -15.06 -21.50 41.10
C LEU A 176 -13.98 -20.43 41.58
N TYR A 177 -13.81 -19.32 40.82
CA TYR A 177 -13.72 -17.86 41.14
C TYR A 177 -12.81 -17.17 42.22
N VAL A 178 -12.18 -16.08 41.72
CA VAL A 178 -11.96 -14.67 42.21
C VAL A 178 -11.06 -14.36 43.42
N GLY A 179 -10.11 -13.44 43.16
CA GLY A 179 -9.73 -12.29 43.97
C GLY A 179 -9.49 -11.10 43.04
#